data_AF-A0A1J5PIE2-F1
#
_entry.id   AF-A0A1J5PIE2-F1
#
_cell.length_a   1.000
_cell.length_b   1.000
_cell.length_c   1.000
_cell.angle_alpha   90.00
_cell.angle_beta   90.00
_cell.angle_gamma   90.00
#
_symmetry.space_group_name_H-M   'P 1'
#
loop_
_entity.id
_entity.type
_entity.pdbx_description
1 polymer ?
#
loop_
_entity_poly.entity_id
_entity_poly.type
_entity_poly.pdbx_seq_one_letter_code
_entity_poly.pdbx_strand_id
1 'polypeptide(L)' 'MLEVLLRKSGTTVTKQALAQSLFSMNEDVSIDAIEIYVHRLRKKLEHSSVAILTLRGLGYLLRAGTA' A
#
# COMPACT_ATOMS: atom_id res chain seq x y z
N MET A 1 1.53 7.00 -1.19
CA MET A 1 1.08 5.59 -1.05
C MET A 1 -0.28 5.47 -0.38
N LEU A 2 -0.46 5.98 0.85
CA LEU A 2 -1.75 5.92 1.54
C LEU A 2 -2.88 6.54 0.70
N GLU A 3 -2.65 7.70 0.09
CA GLU A 3 -3.61 8.33 -0.82
C GLU A 3 -4.06 7.40 -1.96
N VAL A 4 -3.11 6.69 -2.60
CA VAL A 4 -3.39 5.74 -3.68
C VAL A 4 -4.29 4.61 -3.21
N LEU A 5 -4.01 4.09 -2.01
CA LEU A 5 -4.79 3.04 -1.37
C LEU A 5 -6.18 3.53 -0.94
N LEU A 6 -6.31 4.78 -0.48
CA LEU A 6 -7.59 5.40 -0.14
C LEU A 6 -8.47 5.61 -1.36
N ARG A 7 -7.90 6.14 -2.46
CA ARG A 7 -8.61 6.31 -3.74
C ARG A 7 -9.11 4.98 -4.33
N LYS A 8 -8.46 3.87 -3.97
CA LYS A 8 -8.82 2.51 -4.38
C LYS A 8 -9.31 1.64 -3.20
N SER A 9 -9.90 2.26 -2.17
CA SER A 9 -10.42 1.54 -1.01
C SER A 9 -11.37 0.42 -1.44
N GLY A 10 -11.25 -0.76 -0.84
CA GLY A 10 -12.03 -1.94 -1.23
C GLY A 10 -11.54 -2.67 -2.49
N THR A 11 -10.54 -2.12 -3.21
CA THR A 11 -9.94 -2.74 -4.41
C THR A 11 -8.46 -3.09 -4.17
N THR A 12 -8.00 -4.18 -4.78
CA THR A 12 -6.59 -4.59 -4.69
C THR A 12 -5.71 -3.72 -5.58
N VAL A 13 -4.59 -3.24 -5.05
CA VAL A 13 -3.57 -2.47 -5.76
C VAL A 13 -2.27 -3.26 -5.82
N THR A 14 -1.74 -3.49 -7.02
CA THR A 14 -0.51 -4.28 -7.20
C THR A 14 0.73 -3.54 -6.68
N LYS A 15 1.78 -4.31 -6.33
CA LYS A 15 3.07 -3.75 -5.90
C LYS A 15 3.67 -2.82 -6.98
N GLN A 16 3.56 -3.21 -8.25
CA GLN A 16 4.00 -2.41 -9.38
C GLN A 16 3.20 -1.10 -9.54
N ALA A 17 1.87 -1.14 -9.38
CA ALA A 17 1.05 0.08 -9.46
C ALA A 17 1.37 1.06 -8.33
N LEU A 18 1.66 0.55 -7.12
CA LEU A 18 2.13 1.40 -6.01
C LEU A 18 3.50 2.02 -6.32
N ALA A 19 4.44 1.25 -6.88
CA ALA A 19 5.75 1.76 -7.28
C ALA A 19 5.63 2.87 -8.33
N GLN A 20 4.86 2.63 -9.40
CA GLN A 20 4.62 3.62 -10.46
C GLN A 20 3.95 4.90 -9.96
N SER A 21 3.11 4.81 -8.92
CA SER A 21 2.45 5.98 -8.34
C SER A 21 3.33 6.75 -7.35
N LEU A 22 4.42 6.16 -6.87
CA LEU A 22 5.29 6.75 -5.85
C LEU A 22 6.58 7.33 -6.42
N PHE A 23 7.11 6.69 -7.45
CA PHE A 23 8.38 7.05 -8.05
C PHE A 23 8.16 7.56 -9.46
N SER A 24 8.87 8.63 -9.79
CA SER A 24 8.93 9.08 -11.19
C SER A 24 9.77 8.09 -11.99
N MET A 25 9.58 8.04 -13.32
CA MET A 25 10.29 7.08 -14.20
C MET A 25 11.83 7.18 -14.15
N ASN A 26 12.38 8.24 -13.53
CA ASN A 26 13.81 8.51 -13.40
C ASN A 26 14.38 8.19 -12.00
N GLU A 27 13.58 7.61 -11.11
CA GLU A 27 14.02 7.19 -9.78
C GLU A 27 14.26 5.67 -9.77
N ASP A 28 15.51 5.26 -9.58
CA ASP A 28 15.91 3.85 -9.39
C ASP A 28 15.50 3.35 -7.99
N VAL A 29 14.20 3.38 -7.70
CA VAL A 29 13.67 2.82 -6.46
C VAL A 29 13.18 1.41 -6.73
N SER A 30 13.82 0.44 -6.08
CA SER A 30 13.42 -0.96 -6.15
C SER A 30 11.95 -1.11 -5.74
N ILE A 31 11.22 -1.92 -6.51
CA ILE A 31 9.86 -2.36 -6.21
C ILE A 31 9.79 -2.94 -4.79
N ASP A 32 10.87 -3.52 -4.27
CA ASP A 32 10.94 -4.06 -2.90
C ASP A 32 10.84 -3.00 -1.81
N ALA A 33 11.14 -1.74 -2.10
CA ALA A 33 10.92 -0.64 -1.17
C ALA A 33 9.45 -0.50 -0.78
N ILE A 34 8.51 -0.93 -1.64
CA ILE A 34 7.07 -0.94 -1.34
C ILE A 34 6.74 -1.75 -0.09
N GLU A 35 7.43 -2.87 0.15
CA GLU A 35 7.19 -3.67 1.36
C GLU A 35 7.59 -2.93 2.62
N ILE A 36 8.71 -2.18 2.56
CA ILE A 36 9.16 -1.33 3.66
C ILE A 36 8.15 -0.21 3.91
N TYR A 37 7.65 0.45 2.86
CA TYR A 37 6.62 1.49 3.00
C TYR A 37 5.32 0.94 3.57
N VAL A 38 4.87 -0.24 3.13
CA VAL A 38 3.66 -0.88 3.65
C VAL A 38 3.84 -1.25 5.11
N HIS A 39 5.00 -1.79 5.51
CA HIS A 39 5.30 -2.07 6.91
C HIS A 39 5.23 -0.80 7.77
N ARG A 40 5.90 0.28 7.34
CA ARG A 40 5.89 1.57 8.05
C ARG A 40 4.49 2.18 8.11
N LEU A 41 3.72 2.08 7.03
CA LEU A 41 2.36 2.60 6.98
C LEU A 41 1.42 1.80 7.88
N ARG A 42 1.53 0.47 7.94
CA ARG A 42 0.77 -0.36 8.88
C ARG A 42 0.99 0.08 10.33
N LYS A 43 2.25 0.30 10.74
CA LYS A 43 2.56 0.83 12.08
C LYS A 43 1.86 2.15 12.36
N LYS A 44 1.82 3.06 11.38
CA LYS A 44 1.12 4.34 11.50
C LYS A 44 -0.41 4.21 11.56
N LEU A 45 -0.98 3.09 11.08
CA LEU A 45 -2.41 2.83 11.04
C LEU A 45 -2.90 1.95 12.20
N GLU A 46 -2.03 1.48 13.10
CA GLU A 46 -2.38 0.56 14.21
C GLU A 46 -3.54 1.05 15.09
N HIS A 47 -3.70 2.36 15.24
CA HIS A 47 -4.78 2.98 16.02
C HIS A 47 -5.87 3.64 15.16
N SER A 48 -5.91 3.32 13.86
CA SER A 48 -6.90 3.85 12.93
C SER A 48 -8.04 2.85 12.67
N SER A 49 -9.14 3.33 12.10
CA SER A 49 -10.25 2.48 11.66
C SER A 49 -10.01 1.75 10.33
N VAL A 50 -8.78 1.75 9.81
CA VAL A 50 -8.42 1.13 8.53
C VAL A 50 -7.18 0.25 8.66
N ALA A 51 -7.14 -0.81 7.87
CA ALA A 51 -6.02 -1.75 7.82
C ALA A 51 -5.61 -2.03 6.37
N ILE A 52 -4.31 -2.30 6.18
CA ILE A 52 -3.76 -2.73 4.89
C ILE A 52 -3.54 -4.24 4.95
N LEU A 53 -4.18 -4.99 4.06
CA LEU A 53 -3.94 -6.41 3.88
C LEU A 53 -3.00 -6.68 2.73
N THR A 54 -2.22 -7.75 2.87
CA THR A 54 -1.46 -8.33 1.76
C THR A 54 -2.25 -9.49 1.19
N LEU A 55 -2.54 -9.43 -0.10
CA LEU A 55 -3.07 -10.54 -0.87
C LEU A 55 -1.91 -11.12 -1.69
N ARG A 56 -1.39 -12.27 -1.26
CA ARG A 56 -0.17 -12.86 -1.84
C ARG A 56 -0.35 -13.07 -3.34
N GLY A 57 0.60 -12.59 -4.14
CA GLY A 57 0.55 -12.63 -5.61
C GLY A 57 -0.35 -11.57 -6.26
N LEU A 58 -1.16 -10.83 -5.49
CA LEU A 58 -2.10 -9.84 -6.02
C LEU A 58 -1.75 -8.40 -5.63
N GLY A 59 -1.28 -8.18 -4.40
CA GLY A 59 -0.86 -6.85 -3.92
C GLY A 59 -1.46 -6.50 -2.57
N TYR A 60 -1.94 -5.26 -2.45
CA TYR A 60 -2.38 -4.67 -1.19
C TYR A 60 -3.80 -4.14 -1.29
N LEU A 61 -4.56 -4.32 -0.22
CA LEU A 61 -5.94 -3.86 -0.10
C LEU A 61 -6.08 -3.01 1.16
N LEU A 62 -6.61 -1.80 1.02
CA LEU A 62 -7.07 -1.01 2.17
C LEU A 62 -8.54 -1.35 2.43
N ARG A 63 -8.85 -1.63 3.70
CA ARG A 63 -10.18 -1.95 4.18
C ARG A 63 -10.41 -1.31 5.55
N ALA A 64 -11.67 -1.14 5.93
CA ALA A 64 -12.00 -0.83 7.31
C ALA A 64 -11.44 -1.94 8.23
N GLY A 65 -10.75 -1.54 9.29
CA GLY A 65 -10.38 -2.42 10.38
C GLY A 65 -11.65 -2.95 11.02
N THR A 66 -11.77 -4.26 11.16
CA THR A 66 -12.78 -4.82 12.05
C THR A 66 -12.35 -4.43 13.46
N ALA A 67 -13.10 -3.53 14.10
CA ALA A 67 -13.00 -3.27 15.53
C ALA A 67 -13.14 -4.58 16.33
#